data_AF-A0A4P2VT76-F1
#
_entry.id   AF-A0A4P2VT76-F1
#
_cell.length_a   1.000
_cell.length_b   1.000
_cell.length_c   1.000
_cell.angle_alpha   90.00
_cell.angle_beta   90.00
_cell.angle_gamma   90.00
#
_symmetry.space_group_name_H-M   'P 1'
#
loop_
_entity.id
_entity.type
_entity.pdbx_description
1 polymer ?
#
loop_
_entity_poly.entity_id
_entity_poly.type
_entity_poly.pdbx_seq_one_letter_code
_entity_poly.pdbx_strand_id
1 'polypeptide(L)' 'MKSDLCREIRSDLIDMIKYLNNSDLRMNDTKLYFEFGGKISNMIERVSKSESDWNDDSTAEETINSDPNKMH' A
#
# COMPACT_ATOMS: atom_id res chain seq x y z
N MET A 1 3.09 6.01 13.70
CA MET A 1 3.49 4.67 14.21
C MET A 1 3.10 3.55 13.26
N LYS A 2 1.80 3.26 13.01
CA LYS A 2 1.41 2.18 12.08
C LYS A 2 1.65 2.53 10.59
N SER A 3 1.43 3.77 10.18
CA SER A 3 1.72 4.23 8.81
C SER A 3 3.21 4.21 8.48
N ASP A 4 4.07 4.60 9.43
CA ASP A 4 5.53 4.54 9.27
C ASP A 4 6.01 3.11 9.06
N LEU A 5 5.44 2.15 9.81
CA LEU A 5 5.71 0.72 9.66
C LEU A 5 5.26 0.19 8.29
N CYS A 6 4.08 0.57 7.79
CA CYS A 6 3.63 0.20 6.45
C CYS A 6 4.60 0.72 5.37
N ARG A 7 5.07 1.96 5.52
CA ARG A 7 6.03 2.58 4.60
C ARG A 7 7.37 1.87 4.62
N GLU A 8 7.87 1.51 5.80
CA GLU A 8 9.10 0.73 5.97
C GLU A 8 8.98 -0.66 5.32
N ILE A 9 7.91 -1.40 5.63
CA ILE A 9 7.65 -2.72 5.03
C ILE A 9 7.56 -2.63 3.50
N ARG A 10 6.89 -1.60 2.97
CA ARG A 10 6.80 -1.38 1.53
C ARG A 10 8.18 -1.14 0.91
N SER A 11 9.05 -0.38 1.59
CA SER A 11 10.43 -0.15 1.14
C SER A 11 11.21 -1.46 1.08
N ASP A 12 11.13 -2.28 2.14
CA ASP A 12 11.81 -3.57 2.20
C ASP A 12 11.36 -4.52 1.09
N LEU A 13 10.05 -4.58 0.81
CA LEU A 13 9.50 -5.38 -0.28
C LEU A 13 10.01 -4.93 -1.67
N ILE A 14 10.16 -3.61 -1.89
CA ILE A 14 10.73 -3.08 -3.13
C ILE A 14 12.19 -3.51 -3.27
N ASP A 15 12.96 -3.48 -2.17
CA ASP A 15 14.35 -3.93 -2.19
C ASP A 15 14.45 -5.44 -2.43
N MET A 16 13.54 -6.25 -1.90
CA MET A 16 13.45 -7.68 -2.23
C MET A 16 13.24 -7.92 -3.73
N ILE A 17 12.43 -7.12 -4.43
CA ILE A 17 12.29 -7.21 -5.90
C ILE A 17 13.62 -6.88 -6.58
N LYS A 18 14.33 -5.84 -6.14
CA LYS A 18 15.64 -5.49 -6.72
C LYS A 18 16.64 -6.63 -6.53
N TYR A 19 16.69 -7.26 -5.36
CA TYR A 19 17.57 -8.40 -5.11
C TYR A 19 17.18 -9.61 -5.97
N LEU A 20 15.88 -9.91 -6.07
CA LEU A 20 15.37 -11.00 -6.90
C LEU A 20 15.76 -10.80 -8.38
N ASN A 21 15.62 -9.59 -8.90
CA ASN A 21 15.95 -9.25 -10.29
C ASN A 21 17.45 -9.36 -10.61
N ASN A 22 18.31 -9.14 -9.61
CA ASN A 22 19.76 -9.27 -9.73
C ASN A 22 20.26 -10.67 -9.33
N SER A 23 19.38 -11.55 -8.87
CA SER A 23 19.75 -12.92 -8.51
C SER A 23 19.81 -13.82 -9.74
N ASP A 24 20.69 -14.82 -9.67
CA ASP A 24 20.77 -15.87 -10.68
C ASP A 24 19.52 -16.76 -10.72
N LEU A 25 18.59 -16.59 -9.77
CA LEU A 25 17.35 -17.35 -9.68
C LEU A 25 16.51 -17.22 -10.95
N ARG A 26 16.55 -16.06 -11.62
CA ARG A 26 15.88 -15.85 -12.91
C ARG A 26 16.34 -16.84 -13.99
N MET A 27 17.61 -17.25 -13.95
CA MET A 27 18.21 -18.17 -14.92
C MET A 27 18.18 -19.63 -14.42
N ASN A 28 18.35 -19.84 -13.12
CA ASN A 28 18.47 -21.17 -12.53
C ASN A 28 17.11 -21.83 -12.24
N ASP A 29 16.10 -21.04 -11.85
CA ASP A 29 14.75 -21.52 -11.60
C ASP A 29 13.73 -20.42 -11.92
N THR A 30 13.41 -20.30 -13.21
CA THR A 30 12.47 -19.32 -13.74
C THR A 30 11.09 -19.40 -13.07
N LYS A 31 10.63 -20.61 -12.73
CA LYS A 31 9.33 -20.80 -12.08
C LYS A 31 9.34 -20.19 -10.68
N LEU A 32 10.35 -20.52 -9.89
CA LEU A 32 10.49 -20.01 -8.54
C LEU A 32 10.70 -18.47 -8.53
N TYR A 33 11.45 -17.94 -9.50
CA TYR A 33 11.58 -16.50 -9.72
C TYR A 33 10.22 -15.80 -9.90
N PHE A 34 9.37 -16.32 -10.80
CA PHE A 34 8.04 -15.72 -11.02
C PHE A 34 7.13 -15.87 -9.81
N GLU A 35 7.16 -17.02 -9.12
CA GLU A 35 6.36 -17.24 -7.91
C GLU A 35 6.73 -16.25 -6.79
N PHE A 36 8.02 -16.01 -6.56
CA PHE A 36 8.45 -15.02 -5.56
C PHE A 36 8.14 -13.59 -6.00
N GLY A 37 8.44 -13.23 -7.25
CA GLY A 37 8.15 -11.88 -7.75
C GLY A 37 6.66 -11.54 -7.66
N GLY A 38 5.79 -12.50 -8.00
CA GLY A 38 4.33 -12.35 -7.88
C GLY A 38 3.87 -12.18 -6.42
N LYS A 39 4.39 -12.98 -5.49
CA LYS A 39 4.06 -12.86 -4.05
C LYS A 39 4.48 -11.52 -3.47
N ILE A 40 5.70 -11.06 -3.75
CA ILE A 40 6.21 -9.77 -3.26
C ILE A 40 5.37 -8.62 -3.84
N SER A 41 5.05 -8.68 -5.14
CA SER A 41 4.18 -7.68 -5.79
C SER A 41 2.80 -7.60 -5.15
N ASN A 42 2.17 -8.76 -4.86
CA ASN A 42 0.89 -8.82 -4.15
C ASN A 42 0.98 -8.24 -2.72
N MET A 43 2.11 -8.44 -2.03
CA MET A 43 2.31 -7.86 -0.70
C MET A 43 2.42 -6.33 -0.77
N ILE A 44 3.14 -5.77 -1.76
CA ILE A 44 3.24 -4.32 -1.98
C ILE A 44 1.85 -3.72 -2.21
N GLU A 45 1.01 -4.35 -3.02
CA GLU A 45 -0.35 -3.87 -3.29
C GLU A 45 -1.21 -3.84 -2.02
N ARG A 46 -1.15 -4.90 -1.20
CA ARG A 46 -1.89 -4.97 0.07
C ARG A 46 -1.44 -3.91 1.06
N VAL A 47 -0.12 -3.71 1.20
CA VAL A 47 0.43 -2.67 2.08
C VAL A 47 0.03 -1.28 1.59
N SER A 48 0.06 -1.04 0.28
CA SER A 48 -0.34 0.25 -0.32
C SER A 48 -1.83 0.55 -0.11
N LYS A 49 -2.70 -0.46 -0.20
CA LYS A 49 -4.14 -0.31 0.11
C LYS A 49 -4.38 -0.03 1.59
N SER A 50 -3.62 -0.68 2.48
CA SER A 50 -3.71 -0.37 3.91
C SER A 50 -3.22 1.05 4.27
N GLU A 51 -2.42 1.70 3.42
CA GLU A 51 -2.09 3.12 3.59
C GLU A 51 -3.25 4.03 3.13
N SER A 52 -3.97 3.67 2.06
CA SER A 52 -5.07 4.48 1.52
C SER A 52 -6.36 4.38 2.34
N ASP A 53 -6.72 3.19 2.81
CA ASP A 53 -7.96 2.95 3.57
C ASP A 53 -7.97 3.66 4.94
N TRP A 54 -6.81 4.10 5.42
CA TRP A 54 -6.65 4.80 6.70
C TRP A 54 -6.67 6.32 6.56
N ASN A 55 -6.54 6.84 5.33
CA ASN A 55 -6.62 8.27 5.06
C ASN A 55 -8.04 8.74 4.69
N ASP A 56 -9.01 7.82 4.56
CA ASP A 56 -10.39 8.13 4.16
C ASP A 56 -11.38 8.22 5.35
N ASP A 57 -10.90 8.05 6.60
CA ASP A 57 -11.74 8.07 7.81
C ASP A 57 -11.60 9.38 8.64
N SER A 58 -11.37 10.53 8.00
CA SER A 58 -11.27 11.81 8.72
C SER A 58 -11.87 13.04 8.05
N THR A 59 -12.72 12.88 7.02
CA THR A 59 -13.46 14.04 6.45
C THR A 59 -14.93 13.78 6.10
N ALA A 60 -15.55 12.74 6.67
CA ALA A 60 -16.97 12.44 6.43
C ALA A 60 -17.92 12.83 7.59
N GLU A 61 -17.50 13.65 8.56
CA GLU A 61 -18.41 14.28 9.53
C GLU A 61 -18.10 15.77 9.74
N GLU A 62 -18.30 16.59 8.71
CA GLU A 62 -18.90 17.92 8.94
C GLU A 62 -20.35 17.85 8.46
N THR A 63 -21.21 17.32 9.33
CA THR A 63 -22.64 17.62 9.27
C THR A 63 -22.79 19.12 9.48
N ILE A 64 -22.83 19.88 8.39
CA ILE A 64 -23.19 21.30 8.42
C ILE A 64 -24.65 21.35 8.88
N ASN A 65 -24.81 21.67 10.16
CA ASN A 65 -26.10 21.94 10.78
C ASN A 65 -26.80 23.09 10.05
N SER A 66 -28.06 22.82 9.72
CA SER A 66 -29.18 23.68 9.35
C SER A 66 -29.09 25.15 9.77
N ASP A 67 -29.35 26.07 8.83
CA ASP A 67 -30.21 27.23 9.13
C ASP A 67 -30.92 27.77 7.87
N PRO A 68 -32.21 27.43 7.64
CA PRO A 68 -33.02 28.02 6.58
C PRO A 68 -33.89 29.13 7.18
N ASN A 69 -33.30 30.23 7.67
CA ASN A 69 -34.10 31.43 7.92
C ASN A 69 -33.27 32.72 7.91
N LYS A 70 -33.32 33.42 6.78
CA LYS A 70 -33.09 34.87 6.75
C LYS A 70 -34.17 35.54 5.88
N MET A 71 -35.34 35.75 6.47
CA MET A 71 -36.28 36.80 6.09
C MET A 71 -36.21 37.92 7.13
N HIS A 72 -35.53 39.00 6.78
CA HIS A 72 -35.85 40.37 7.20
C HIS A 72 -35.19 41.36 6.23
#